data_AF-K0JRY7-F1
#
_entry.id   AF-K0JRY7-F1
#
_cell.length_a   1.000
_cell.length_b   1.000
_cell.length_c   1.000
_cell.angle_alpha   90.00
_cell.angle_beta   90.00
_cell.angle_gamma   90.00
#
_symmetry.space_group_name_H-M   'P 1'
#
loop_
_entity.id
_entity.type
_entity.pdbx_description
1 polymer ?
#
loop_
_entity_poly.entity_id
_entity_poly.type
_entity_poly.pdbx_seq_one_letter_code
_entity_poly.pdbx_strand_id
1 'polypeptide(L)'
;MADQPPPLARRIELGALLRAYRERAGVDAAAVADALGWSYVQKVGLVEGGKRKLAAVEVTALADLLGLDPAERAKVVELGKIARKRDPGPAFVADWAQTYIALETAADRIELVAEELVPGLVQTEDYARALLGQGAALTPDEIESAVRQRADRQRRLLEPGAPRVDLVLSESGLRRQVGGRAVLRNQLAHLRDLASRPNITVQVLPFEAGAHLALGTWFTLLHIGDPAVTFVYVEALTNADIHDRPPHTDVYRLAMDRARRAALSAADSLALLGRLIGELD
;
A
#
# COMPACT_ATOMS: atom_id res chain seq x y z
N MET A 1 -13.33 19.59 -2.72
CA MET A 1 -14.22 18.55 -2.18
C MET A 1 -13.34 17.62 -1.38
N ALA A 2 -13.63 17.38 -0.09
CA ALA A 2 -12.81 16.49 0.73
C ALA A 2 -12.62 15.15 0.00
N ASP A 3 -11.37 14.73 -0.06
CA ASP A 3 -10.83 13.64 -0.88
C ASP A 3 -11.41 12.30 -0.40
N GLN A 4 -12.60 11.94 -0.89
CA GLN A 4 -13.24 10.68 -0.53
C GLN A 4 -12.48 9.58 -1.27
N PRO A 5 -11.78 8.67 -0.57
CA PRO A 5 -10.90 7.72 -1.25
C PRO A 5 -11.68 6.78 -2.18
N PRO A 6 -10.99 6.23 -3.19
CA PRO A 6 -11.63 5.65 -4.36
C PRO A 6 -12.52 4.46 -3.96
N PRO A 7 -13.64 4.24 -4.68
CA PRO A 7 -14.56 3.12 -4.42
C PRO A 7 -13.88 1.75 -4.34
N LEU A 8 -12.82 1.51 -5.12
CA LEU A 8 -12.05 0.28 -5.05
C LEU A 8 -11.36 0.11 -3.68
N ALA A 9 -10.79 1.17 -3.11
CA ALA A 9 -10.16 1.13 -1.79
C ALA A 9 -11.17 0.73 -0.71
N ARG A 10 -12.35 1.38 -0.71
CA ARG A 10 -13.43 1.07 0.26
C ARG A 10 -14.00 -0.32 0.09
N ARG A 11 -14.01 -0.85 -1.14
CA ARG A 11 -14.42 -2.23 -1.41
C ARG A 11 -13.42 -3.25 -0.87
N ILE A 12 -12.13 -2.98 -1.00
CA ILE A 12 -11.09 -3.85 -0.43
C ILE A 12 -11.13 -3.78 1.11
N GLU A 13 -11.25 -2.59 1.69
CA GLU A 13 -11.41 -2.41 3.14
C GLU A 13 -12.64 -3.14 3.68
N LEU A 14 -13.78 -3.04 2.99
CA LEU A 14 -14.99 -3.78 3.35
C LEU A 14 -14.76 -5.29 3.33
N GLY A 15 -14.16 -5.80 2.26
CA GLY A 15 -13.86 -7.23 2.13
C GLY A 15 -12.93 -7.74 3.24
N ALA A 16 -11.87 -6.99 3.53
CA ALA A 16 -10.91 -7.29 4.60
C ALA A 16 -11.60 -7.36 5.97
N LEU A 17 -12.40 -6.35 6.32
CA LEU A 17 -13.14 -6.34 7.59
C LEU A 17 -14.15 -7.49 7.69
N LEU A 18 -14.91 -7.76 6.63
CA LEU A 18 -15.86 -8.86 6.61
C LEU A 18 -15.17 -10.21 6.81
N ARG A 19 -14.01 -10.42 6.19
CA ARG A 19 -13.19 -11.62 6.41
C ARG A 19 -12.74 -11.74 7.86
N ALA A 20 -12.17 -10.67 8.41
CA ALA A 20 -11.72 -10.60 9.79
C ALA A 20 -12.85 -10.94 10.77
N TYR A 21 -14.03 -10.36 10.58
CA TYR A 21 -15.19 -10.63 11.40
C TYR A 21 -15.74 -12.04 11.22
N ARG A 22 -15.72 -12.58 9.99
CA ARG A 22 -16.11 -13.96 9.72
C ARG A 22 -15.19 -14.96 10.44
N GLU A 23 -13.88 -14.77 10.33
CA GLU A 23 -12.88 -15.61 11.00
C GLU A 23 -13.03 -15.51 12.53
N ARG A 24 -13.26 -14.31 13.07
CA ARG A 24 -13.53 -14.09 14.51
C ARG A 24 -14.80 -14.78 14.99
N ALA A 25 -15.86 -14.76 14.20
CA ALA A 25 -17.12 -15.41 14.53
C ALA A 25 -17.09 -16.94 14.34
N GLY A 26 -16.00 -17.50 13.81
CA GLY A 26 -15.89 -18.94 13.50
C GLY A 26 -16.82 -19.39 12.37
N VAL A 27 -17.31 -18.46 11.55
CA VAL A 27 -18.27 -18.75 10.47
C VAL A 27 -17.49 -19.19 9.23
N ASP A 28 -17.83 -20.36 8.68
CA ASP A 28 -17.20 -20.82 7.45
C ASP A 28 -17.80 -20.13 6.21
N ALA A 29 -17.07 -20.18 5.08
CA ALA A 29 -17.54 -19.57 3.85
C ALA A 29 -18.79 -20.25 3.27
N ALA A 30 -19.04 -21.52 3.58
CA ALA A 30 -20.22 -22.23 3.09
C ALA A 30 -21.50 -21.73 3.80
N ALA A 31 -21.43 -21.52 5.12
CA ALA A 31 -22.49 -20.94 5.93
C ALA A 31 -22.83 -19.52 5.48
N VAL A 32 -21.83 -18.70 5.12
CA VAL A 32 -22.08 -17.38 4.53
C VAL A 32 -22.84 -17.50 3.20
N ALA A 33 -22.40 -18.39 2.31
CA ALA A 33 -23.03 -18.56 1.02
C ALA A 33 -24.48 -19.05 1.15
N ASP A 34 -24.73 -20.02 2.05
CA ASP A 34 -26.06 -20.54 2.34
C ASP A 34 -26.99 -19.47 2.93
N ALA A 35 -26.54 -18.76 3.96
CA ALA A 35 -27.32 -17.70 4.62
C ALA A 35 -27.70 -16.55 3.67
N LEU A 36 -26.86 -16.24 2.68
CA LEU A 36 -27.11 -15.18 1.68
C LEU A 36 -27.74 -15.70 0.39
N GLY A 37 -28.03 -17.00 0.28
CA GLY A 37 -28.59 -17.62 -0.92
C GLY A 37 -27.65 -17.52 -2.14
N TRP A 38 -26.34 -17.49 -1.93
CA TRP A 38 -25.36 -17.45 -2.99
C TRP A 38 -25.11 -18.84 -3.57
N SER A 39 -25.27 -18.97 -4.89
CA SER A 39 -25.09 -20.26 -5.58
C SER A 39 -23.67 -20.83 -5.52
N TYR A 40 -22.66 -20.04 -5.16
CA TYR A 40 -21.26 -20.44 -5.16
C TYR A 40 -20.50 -19.89 -3.95
N VAL A 41 -19.91 -20.78 -3.16
CA VAL A 41 -19.03 -20.45 -2.02
C VAL A 41 -17.86 -19.55 -2.44
N GLN A 42 -17.38 -19.69 -3.68
CA GLN A 42 -16.30 -18.87 -4.24
C GLN A 42 -16.62 -17.36 -4.24
N LYS A 43 -17.90 -16.96 -4.24
CA LYS A 43 -18.30 -15.55 -4.15
C LYS A 43 -17.83 -14.93 -2.83
N VAL A 44 -17.76 -15.69 -1.73
CA VAL A 44 -17.28 -15.22 -0.43
C VAL A 44 -15.84 -14.75 -0.54
N GLY A 45 -14.94 -15.57 -1.08
CA GLY A 45 -13.54 -15.17 -1.26
C GLY A 45 -13.36 -13.99 -2.21
N LEU A 46 -14.19 -13.87 -3.24
CA LEU A 46 -14.15 -12.72 -4.15
C LEU A 46 -14.65 -11.42 -3.49
N VAL A 47 -15.63 -11.51 -2.59
CA VAL A 47 -16.11 -10.36 -1.81
C VAL A 47 -15.06 -9.95 -0.79
N GLU A 48 -14.51 -10.92 -0.05
CA GLU A 48 -13.47 -10.70 0.97
C GLU A 48 -12.18 -10.14 0.38
N GLY A 49 -11.82 -10.53 -0.83
CA GLY A 49 -10.71 -9.95 -1.58
C GLY A 49 -11.04 -8.65 -2.33
N GLY A 50 -12.22 -8.05 -2.11
CA GLY A 50 -12.61 -6.78 -2.74
C GLY A 50 -12.89 -6.85 -4.26
N LYS A 51 -12.97 -8.05 -4.84
CA LYS A 51 -13.18 -8.28 -6.29
C LYS A 51 -14.65 -8.16 -6.68
N ARG A 52 -15.59 -8.41 -5.76
CA ARG A 52 -17.04 -8.32 -6.00
C ARG A 52 -17.70 -7.26 -5.14
N LYS A 53 -18.70 -6.57 -5.70
CA LYS A 53 -19.55 -5.62 -4.98
C LYS A 53 -20.62 -6.38 -4.20
N LEU A 54 -20.99 -5.84 -3.06
CA LEU A 54 -22.15 -6.29 -2.26
C LEU A 54 -23.30 -5.30 -2.42
N ALA A 55 -24.53 -5.80 -2.51
CA ALA A 55 -25.73 -4.99 -2.35
C ALA A 55 -25.91 -4.54 -0.89
N ALA A 56 -26.64 -3.44 -0.65
CA ALA A 56 -26.89 -2.94 0.72
C ALA A 56 -27.54 -4.00 1.63
N VAL A 57 -28.47 -4.76 1.07
CA VAL A 57 -29.15 -5.85 1.77
C VAL A 57 -28.17 -6.97 2.16
N GLU A 58 -27.23 -7.33 1.27
CA GLU A 58 -26.20 -8.33 1.56
C GLU A 58 -25.24 -7.84 2.64
N VAL A 59 -24.85 -6.56 2.64
CA VAL A 59 -24.00 -5.98 3.70
C VAL A 59 -24.69 -6.04 5.06
N THR A 60 -25.99 -5.73 5.11
CA THR A 60 -26.76 -5.75 6.36
C THR A 60 -26.92 -7.18 6.87
N ALA A 61 -27.29 -8.12 5.99
CA ALA A 61 -27.43 -9.52 6.32
C ALA A 61 -26.11 -10.15 6.81
N LEU A 62 -24.97 -9.78 6.20
CA LEU A 62 -23.66 -10.17 6.70
C LEU A 62 -23.39 -9.61 8.08
N ALA A 63 -23.73 -8.34 8.34
CA ALA A 63 -23.56 -7.74 9.65
C ALA A 63 -24.41 -8.43 10.73
N ASP A 64 -25.62 -8.89 10.38
CA ASP A 64 -26.47 -9.70 11.25
C ASP A 64 -25.85 -11.08 11.51
N LEU A 65 -25.48 -11.80 10.44
CA LEU A 65 -24.91 -13.16 10.50
C LEU A 65 -23.62 -13.22 11.31
N LEU A 66 -22.75 -12.23 11.15
CA LEU A 66 -21.45 -12.17 11.81
C LEU A 66 -21.54 -11.63 13.26
N GLY A 67 -22.74 -11.26 13.72
CA GLY A 67 -22.96 -10.75 15.07
C GLY A 67 -22.20 -9.45 15.35
N LEU A 68 -22.09 -8.56 14.35
CA LEU A 68 -21.34 -7.32 14.47
C LEU A 68 -21.99 -6.38 15.49
N ASP A 69 -21.17 -5.74 16.31
CA ASP A 69 -21.66 -4.71 17.23
C ASP A 69 -22.15 -3.44 16.48
N PRO A 70 -22.81 -2.49 17.16
CA PRO A 70 -23.34 -1.29 16.50
C PRO A 70 -22.27 -0.45 15.77
N ALA A 71 -21.05 -0.37 16.29
CA ALA A 71 -19.97 0.42 15.70
C ALA A 71 -19.40 -0.28 14.46
N GLU A 72 -19.16 -1.58 14.55
CA GLU A 72 -18.73 -2.43 13.43
C GLU A 72 -19.75 -2.43 12.31
N ARG A 73 -21.05 -2.58 12.65
CA ARG A 73 -22.15 -2.48 11.69
C ARG A 73 -22.16 -1.14 10.97
N ALA A 74 -22.06 -0.04 11.71
CA ALA A 74 -22.06 1.30 11.13
C ALA A 74 -20.90 1.48 10.14
N LYS A 75 -19.72 0.98 10.49
CA LYS A 75 -18.52 1.00 9.63
C LYS A 75 -18.72 0.20 8.35
N VAL A 76 -19.14 -1.06 8.41
CA VAL A 76 -19.30 -1.89 7.19
C VAL A 76 -20.43 -1.38 6.29
N VAL A 77 -21.51 -0.85 6.86
CA VAL A 77 -22.60 -0.23 6.09
C VAL A 77 -22.12 1.00 5.33
N GLU A 78 -21.33 1.87 5.99
CA GLU A 78 -20.80 3.06 5.36
C GLU A 78 -19.81 2.73 4.24
N LEU A 79 -18.90 1.78 4.47
CA LEU A 79 -18.01 1.26 3.43
C LEU A 79 -18.80 0.68 2.25
N GLY A 80 -19.85 -0.10 2.51
CA GLY A 80 -20.72 -0.68 1.49
C GLY A 80 -21.47 0.34 0.63
N LYS A 81 -21.75 1.55 1.13
CA LYS A 81 -22.29 2.64 0.31
C LYS A 81 -21.27 3.16 -0.70
N ILE A 82 -20.05 3.39 -0.26
CA ILE A 82 -18.98 3.97 -1.10
C ILE A 82 -18.45 2.93 -2.09
N ALA A 83 -18.22 1.69 -1.65
CA ALA A 83 -17.68 0.57 -2.43
C ALA A 83 -18.50 0.22 -3.69
N ARG A 84 -19.80 0.58 -3.70
CA ARG A 84 -20.69 0.35 -4.84
C ARG A 84 -20.57 1.39 -5.95
N LYS A 85 -20.06 2.59 -5.66
CA LYS A 85 -19.89 3.66 -6.66
C LYS A 85 -19.02 3.18 -7.83
N ARG A 86 -19.21 3.77 -9.01
CA ARG A 86 -18.40 3.50 -10.20
C ARG A 86 -17.29 4.53 -10.27
N ASP A 87 -16.05 4.07 -10.33
CA ASP A 87 -14.87 4.87 -10.58
C ASP A 87 -13.90 3.99 -11.38
N PRO A 88 -13.71 4.25 -12.68
CA PRO A 88 -12.81 3.47 -13.52
C PRO A 88 -11.33 3.84 -13.34
N GLY A 89 -11.01 4.87 -12.55
CA GLY A 89 -9.66 5.41 -12.48
C GLY A 89 -9.19 6.01 -13.83
N PRO A 90 -7.93 6.47 -13.91
CA PRO A 90 -7.34 6.94 -15.16
C PRO A 90 -6.99 5.75 -16.06
N ALA A 91 -7.37 5.82 -17.34
CA ALA A 91 -7.16 4.73 -18.30
C ALA A 91 -5.70 4.36 -18.57
N PHE A 92 -4.76 5.28 -18.33
CA PHE A 92 -3.32 5.05 -18.51
C PHE A 92 -2.68 4.31 -17.31
N VAL A 93 -3.41 4.12 -16.21
CA VAL A 93 -2.93 3.37 -15.05
C VAL A 93 -3.40 1.93 -15.17
N ALA A 94 -2.46 0.99 -15.25
CA ALA A 94 -2.76 -0.44 -15.34
C ALA A 94 -3.61 -0.93 -14.15
N ASP A 95 -4.50 -1.89 -14.39
CA ASP A 95 -5.44 -2.41 -13.37
C ASP A 95 -4.75 -2.88 -12.07
N TRP A 96 -3.57 -3.49 -12.19
CA TRP A 96 -2.78 -3.94 -11.04
C TRP A 96 -2.26 -2.75 -10.21
N ALA A 97 -1.87 -1.65 -10.86
CA ALA A 97 -1.42 -0.42 -10.19
C ALA A 97 -2.61 0.30 -9.52
N GLN A 98 -3.79 0.31 -10.15
CA GLN A 98 -5.01 0.82 -9.52
C GLN A 98 -5.37 0.03 -8.27
N THR A 99 -5.17 -1.30 -8.30
CA THR A 99 -5.39 -2.17 -7.14
C THR A 99 -4.41 -1.86 -6.01
N TYR A 100 -3.13 -1.64 -6.32
CA TYR A 100 -2.14 -1.19 -5.34
C TYR A 100 -2.52 0.15 -4.73
N ILE A 101 -2.87 1.16 -5.54
CA ILE A 101 -3.29 2.49 -5.05
C ILE A 101 -4.49 2.34 -4.10
N ALA A 102 -5.44 1.46 -4.43
CA ALA A 102 -6.59 1.20 -3.58
C ALA A 102 -6.21 0.52 -2.25
N LEU A 103 -5.30 -0.46 -2.27
CA LEU A 103 -4.76 -1.09 -1.06
C LEU A 103 -4.02 -0.06 -0.19
N GLU A 104 -3.14 0.73 -0.80
CA GLU A 104 -2.36 1.78 -0.13
C GLU A 104 -3.30 2.79 0.54
N THR A 105 -4.38 3.15 -0.17
CA THR A 105 -5.39 4.08 0.33
C THR A 105 -6.25 3.49 1.47
N ALA A 106 -6.44 2.17 1.49
CA ALA A 106 -7.18 1.49 2.55
C ALA A 106 -6.31 1.16 3.76
N ALA A 107 -4.98 1.15 3.63
CA ALA A 107 -4.08 0.71 4.69
C ALA A 107 -4.01 1.69 5.86
N ASP A 108 -3.95 1.10 7.07
CA ASP A 108 -3.68 1.78 8.34
C ASP A 108 -2.18 1.68 8.71
N ARG A 109 -1.49 0.68 8.17
CA ARG A 109 -0.04 0.51 8.25
C ARG A 109 0.52 -0.01 6.93
N ILE A 110 1.63 0.57 6.51
CA ILE A 110 2.35 0.26 5.27
C ILE A 110 3.80 -0.02 5.64
N GLU A 111 4.32 -1.15 5.19
CA GLU A 111 5.72 -1.52 5.35
C GLU A 111 6.29 -1.84 3.97
N LEU A 112 7.46 -1.34 3.62
CA LEU A 112 8.05 -1.65 2.33
C LEU A 112 9.55 -1.81 2.38
N VAL A 113 10.03 -2.73 1.53
CA VAL A 113 11.45 -2.87 1.18
C VAL A 113 11.60 -2.39 -0.26
N ALA A 114 12.47 -1.42 -0.47
CA ALA A 114 12.78 -0.86 -1.79
C ALA A 114 14.29 -0.93 -2.05
N GLU A 115 14.67 -1.40 -3.24
CA GLU A 115 16.08 -1.66 -3.56
C GLU A 115 16.67 -0.59 -4.48
N GLU A 116 16.30 -0.58 -5.77
CA GLU A 116 17.02 0.23 -6.76
C GLU A 116 16.47 1.65 -6.96
N LEU A 117 15.34 2.00 -6.34
CA LEU A 117 14.68 3.29 -6.51
C LEU A 117 13.99 3.72 -5.21
N VAL A 118 13.76 5.02 -5.06
CA VAL A 118 12.88 5.55 -4.01
C VAL A 118 11.42 5.21 -4.36
N PRO A 119 10.61 4.68 -3.41
CA PRO A 119 9.23 4.28 -3.67
C PRO A 119 8.33 5.48 -3.96
N GLY A 120 7.35 5.30 -4.87
CA GLY A 120 6.43 6.35 -5.30
C GLY A 120 5.67 7.06 -4.19
N LEU A 121 5.46 6.37 -3.05
CA LEU A 121 4.83 6.90 -1.85
C LEU A 121 5.63 8.04 -1.19
N VAL A 122 6.91 8.22 -1.52
CA VAL A 122 7.78 9.25 -0.91
C VAL A 122 8.66 9.96 -1.94
N GLN A 123 8.26 9.94 -3.21
CA GLN A 123 8.96 10.65 -4.29
C GLN A 123 8.56 12.12 -4.35
N THR A 124 9.53 13.01 -4.50
CA THR A 124 9.30 14.38 -4.99
C THR A 124 8.73 14.34 -6.42
N GLU A 125 8.01 15.38 -6.80
CA GLU A 125 7.44 15.49 -8.15
C GLU A 125 8.51 15.42 -9.25
N ASP A 126 9.67 16.06 -9.06
CA ASP A 126 10.77 16.04 -10.02
C ASP A 126 11.38 14.64 -10.18
N TYR A 127 11.55 13.90 -9.09
CA TYR A 127 12.02 12.52 -9.14
C TYR A 127 11.01 11.63 -9.86
N ALA A 128 9.72 11.77 -9.53
CA ALA A 128 8.65 11.01 -10.17
C ALA A 128 8.57 11.30 -11.68
N ARG A 129 8.65 12.57 -12.08
CA ARG A 129 8.66 13.02 -13.47
C ARG A 129 9.85 12.46 -14.23
N ALA A 130 11.04 12.54 -13.66
CA ALA A 130 12.27 12.01 -14.28
C ALA A 130 12.21 10.50 -14.50
N LEU A 131 11.64 9.75 -13.54
CA LEU A 131 11.49 8.30 -13.64
C LEU A 131 10.43 7.89 -14.67
N LEU A 132 9.24 8.51 -14.61
CA LEU A 132 8.13 8.21 -15.52
C LEU A 132 8.45 8.58 -16.97
N GLY A 133 9.25 9.63 -17.18
CA GLY A 133 9.68 10.07 -18.51
C GLY A 133 10.65 9.13 -19.24
N GLN A 134 11.18 8.10 -18.59
CA GLN A 134 12.04 7.11 -19.25
C GLN A 134 11.24 6.05 -20.03
N GLY A 135 9.95 5.86 -19.72
CA GLY A 135 9.11 4.88 -20.38
C GLY A 135 8.58 5.40 -21.72
N ALA A 136 8.57 4.55 -22.76
CA ALA A 136 7.98 4.89 -24.07
C ALA A 136 6.44 4.90 -24.08
N ALA A 137 5.80 4.65 -22.94
CA ALA A 137 4.36 4.35 -22.86
C ALA A 137 3.47 5.54 -22.47
N LEU A 138 4.03 6.61 -21.90
CA LEU A 138 3.23 7.74 -21.40
C LEU A 138 3.53 9.02 -22.18
N THR A 139 2.47 9.75 -22.53
CA THR A 139 2.54 11.11 -23.04
C THR A 139 2.94 12.11 -21.93
N PRO A 140 3.44 13.31 -22.28
CA PRO A 140 3.75 14.34 -21.27
C PRO A 140 2.58 14.67 -20.34
N ASP A 141 1.36 14.75 -20.86
CA ASP A 141 0.16 15.05 -20.06
C ASP A 141 -0.18 13.91 -19.09
N GLU A 142 0.00 12.66 -19.51
CA GLU A 142 -0.18 11.48 -18.67
C GLU A 142 0.89 11.40 -17.57
N ILE A 143 2.14 11.77 -17.88
CA ILE A 143 3.22 11.88 -16.89
C ILE A 143 2.84 12.91 -15.82
N GLU A 144 2.44 14.12 -16.21
CA GLU A 144 2.04 15.15 -15.24
C GLU A 144 0.81 14.73 -14.42
N SER A 145 -0.13 14.01 -15.04
CA SER A 145 -1.27 13.43 -14.33
C SER A 145 -0.85 12.39 -13.30
N ALA A 146 0.07 11.48 -13.65
CA ALA A 146 0.62 10.48 -12.75
C ALA A 146 1.43 11.11 -11.60
N VAL A 147 2.19 12.18 -11.88
CA VAL A 147 2.93 12.95 -10.87
C VAL A 147 1.96 13.58 -9.87
N ARG A 148 0.91 14.26 -10.34
CA ARG A 148 -0.13 14.82 -9.45
C ARG A 148 -0.80 13.77 -8.59
N GLN A 149 -1.15 12.61 -9.16
CA GLN A 149 -1.73 11.50 -8.38
C GLN A 149 -0.77 10.96 -7.32
N ARG A 150 0.55 10.94 -7.56
CA ARG A 150 1.54 10.60 -6.53
C ARG A 150 1.56 11.65 -5.41
N ALA A 151 1.59 12.93 -5.75
CA ALA A 151 1.58 14.03 -4.80
C ALA A 151 0.29 14.03 -3.94
N ASP A 152 -0.87 13.79 -4.56
CA ASP A 152 -2.15 13.69 -3.87
C ASP A 152 -2.15 12.57 -2.82
N ARG A 153 -1.64 11.38 -3.17
CA ARG A 153 -1.48 10.25 -2.22
C ARG A 153 -0.51 10.56 -1.09
N GLN A 154 0.56 11.30 -1.36
CA GLN A 154 1.52 11.72 -0.34
C GLN A 154 0.95 12.66 0.70
N ARG A 155 0.02 13.54 0.32
CA ARG A 155 -0.64 14.45 1.28
C ARG A 155 -1.29 13.69 2.43
N ARG A 156 -1.88 12.51 2.15
CA ARG A 156 -2.51 11.65 3.16
C ARG A 156 -1.55 11.23 4.28
N LEU A 157 -0.24 11.15 4.01
CA LEU A 157 0.77 10.81 5.02
C LEU A 157 0.93 11.89 6.09
N LEU A 158 0.43 13.09 5.83
CA LEU A 158 0.58 14.29 6.67
C LEU A 158 -0.74 14.69 7.35
N GLU A 159 -1.84 13.99 7.07
CA GLU A 159 -3.18 14.30 7.56
C GLU A 159 -3.54 13.53 8.85
N PRO A 160 -4.52 14.00 9.64
CA PRO A 160 -5.07 13.21 10.75
C PRO A 160 -5.58 11.84 10.28
N GLY A 161 -5.19 10.77 10.97
CA GLY A 161 -5.49 9.40 10.54
C GLY A 161 -4.56 8.87 9.44
N ALA A 162 -3.42 9.52 9.19
CA ALA A 162 -2.36 9.01 8.33
C ALA A 162 -1.93 7.59 8.76
N PRO A 163 -1.60 6.71 7.79
CA PRO A 163 -1.08 5.39 8.13
C PRO A 163 0.29 5.49 8.80
N ARG A 164 0.62 4.46 9.58
CA ARG A 164 2.02 4.22 9.96
C ARG A 164 2.78 3.70 8.74
N VAL A 165 3.95 4.25 8.46
CA VAL A 165 4.76 3.89 7.29
C VAL A 165 6.16 3.52 7.75
N ASP A 166 6.59 2.31 7.44
CA ASP A 166 7.96 1.85 7.69
C ASP A 166 8.66 1.55 6.37
N LEU A 167 9.72 2.31 6.10
CA LEU A 167 10.52 2.23 4.88
C LEU A 167 11.86 1.60 5.20
N VAL A 168 12.19 0.51 4.50
CA VAL A 168 13.53 -0.06 4.44
C VAL A 168 14.06 0.15 3.02
N LEU A 169 14.97 1.10 2.86
CA LEU A 169 15.50 1.54 1.57
C LEU A 169 16.94 1.05 1.40
N SER A 170 17.26 0.35 0.32
CA SER A 170 18.66 0.04 -0.01
C SER A 170 19.44 1.31 -0.31
N GLU A 171 20.70 1.33 0.10
CA GLU A 171 21.66 2.36 -0.27
C GLU A 171 21.79 2.52 -1.80
N SER A 172 21.58 1.46 -2.59
CA SER A 172 21.61 1.56 -4.06
C SER A 172 20.55 2.52 -4.60
N GLY A 173 19.31 2.43 -4.13
CA GLY A 173 18.22 3.34 -4.51
C GLY A 173 18.43 4.79 -4.08
N LEU A 174 19.23 5.01 -3.03
CA LEU A 174 19.58 6.35 -2.55
C LEU A 174 20.77 6.99 -3.30
N ARG A 175 21.54 6.18 -4.03
CA ARG A 175 22.68 6.64 -4.85
C ARG A 175 22.36 6.76 -6.34
N ARG A 176 21.29 6.13 -6.81
CA ARG A 176 20.87 6.17 -8.21
C ARG A 176 20.44 7.59 -8.61
N GLN A 177 21.18 8.22 -9.53
CA GLN A 177 20.92 9.61 -9.97
C GLN A 177 19.74 9.73 -10.95
N VAL A 178 18.53 9.41 -10.50
CA VAL A 178 17.30 9.66 -11.26
C VAL A 178 17.09 11.16 -11.39
N GLY A 179 16.99 11.66 -12.62
CA GLY A 179 16.86 13.09 -12.91
C GLY A 179 18.13 13.92 -12.68
N GLY A 180 19.27 13.28 -12.39
CA GLY A 180 20.56 13.93 -12.12
C GLY A 180 20.75 14.35 -10.65
N ARG A 181 21.91 14.95 -10.36
CA ARG A 181 22.37 15.25 -8.99
C ARG A 181 21.39 16.13 -8.20
N ALA A 182 20.90 17.20 -8.81
CA ALA A 182 19.99 18.15 -8.14
C ALA A 182 18.65 17.51 -7.75
N VAL A 183 18.07 16.70 -8.64
CA VAL A 183 16.81 15.98 -8.40
C VAL A 183 16.99 14.94 -7.29
N LEU A 184 18.06 14.14 -7.35
CA LEU A 184 18.37 13.18 -6.30
C LEU A 184 18.59 13.87 -4.95
N ARG A 185 19.34 14.98 -4.93
CA ARG A 185 19.59 15.75 -3.70
C ARG A 185 18.29 16.21 -3.04
N ASN A 186 17.37 16.78 -3.82
CA ASN A 186 16.07 17.21 -3.34
C ASN A 186 15.22 16.02 -2.86
N GLN A 187 15.30 14.89 -3.54
CA GLN A 187 14.64 13.65 -3.12
C GLN A 187 15.16 13.15 -1.75
N LEU A 188 16.48 13.15 -1.54
CA LEU A 188 17.08 12.72 -0.26
C LEU A 188 16.75 13.69 0.87
N ALA A 189 16.73 15.00 0.60
CA ALA A 189 16.30 16.02 1.56
C ALA A 189 14.83 15.79 1.97
N HIS A 190 13.96 15.51 1.01
CA HIS A 190 12.56 15.19 1.28
C HIS A 190 12.39 13.92 2.13
N LEU A 191 13.16 12.86 1.87
CA LEU A 191 13.15 11.65 2.71
C LEU A 191 13.55 11.94 4.16
N ARG A 192 14.58 12.78 4.35
CA ARG A 192 15.01 13.21 5.69
C ARG A 192 13.92 13.98 6.42
N ASP A 193 13.19 14.84 5.72
CA ASP A 193 12.07 15.59 6.29
C ASP A 193 10.91 14.67 6.67
N LEU A 194 10.58 13.68 5.82
CA LEU A 194 9.56 12.67 6.15
C LEU A 194 9.96 11.80 7.35
N ALA A 195 11.23 11.42 7.47
CA ALA A 195 11.73 10.64 8.60
C ALA A 195 11.63 11.37 9.96
N SER A 196 11.36 12.68 9.97
CA SER A 196 11.08 13.43 11.20
C SER A 196 9.63 13.28 11.70
N ARG A 197 8.75 12.67 10.90
CA ARG A 197 7.33 12.50 11.23
C ARG A 197 7.13 11.31 12.18
N PRO A 198 6.23 11.41 13.18
CA PRO A 198 6.05 10.36 14.18
C PRO A 198 5.41 9.07 13.61
N ASN A 199 4.77 9.16 12.45
CA ASN A 199 4.15 8.02 11.77
C ASN A 199 5.03 7.41 10.67
N ILE A 200 6.25 7.92 10.43
CA ILE A 200 7.12 7.45 9.36
C ILE A 200 8.49 7.04 9.92
N THR A 201 8.85 5.77 9.74
CA THR A 201 10.20 5.26 10.01
C THR A 201 10.95 5.11 8.71
N VAL A 202 12.17 5.63 8.63
CA VAL A 202 13.07 5.40 7.49
C VAL A 202 14.34 4.72 7.98
N GLN A 203 14.61 3.53 7.46
CA GLN A 203 15.85 2.80 7.68
C GLN A 203 16.55 2.55 6.35
N VAL A 204 17.87 2.66 6.33
CA VAL A 204 18.69 2.36 5.14
C VAL A 204 19.34 0.99 5.31
N LEU A 205 19.19 0.12 4.32
CA LEU A 205 19.97 -1.10 4.14
C LEU A 205 21.32 -0.74 3.50
N PRO A 206 22.43 -0.73 4.27
CA PRO A 206 23.74 -0.41 3.74
C PRO A 206 24.30 -1.59 2.94
N PHE A 207 25.26 -1.35 2.04
CA PHE A 207 25.88 -2.45 1.27
C PHE A 207 26.57 -3.48 2.17
N GLU A 208 27.07 -3.07 3.32
CA GLU A 208 27.73 -3.93 4.31
C GLU A 208 26.78 -4.90 5.01
N ALA A 209 25.45 -4.72 4.88
CA ALA A 209 24.47 -5.64 5.45
C ALA A 209 24.52 -7.06 4.83
N GLY A 210 25.07 -7.17 3.62
CA GLY A 210 25.23 -8.45 2.93
C GLY A 210 23.90 -9.15 2.62
N ALA A 211 23.92 -10.47 2.58
CA ALA A 211 22.75 -11.26 2.21
C ALA A 211 21.68 -11.31 3.31
N HIS A 212 20.42 -11.04 2.93
CA HIS A 212 19.24 -11.20 3.77
C HIS A 212 18.05 -11.71 2.95
N LEU A 213 17.00 -12.20 3.62
CA LEU A 213 15.86 -12.84 2.94
C LEU A 213 15.14 -11.93 1.94
N ALA A 214 15.10 -10.62 2.18
CA ALA A 214 14.48 -9.66 1.28
C ALA A 214 15.35 -9.27 0.06
N LEU A 215 16.62 -9.68 -0.01
CA LEU A 215 17.56 -9.20 -1.02
C LEU A 215 17.14 -9.65 -2.42
N GLY A 216 17.13 -8.72 -3.37
CA GLY A 216 16.65 -8.91 -4.73
C GLY A 216 15.14 -8.77 -4.89
N THR A 217 14.39 -8.41 -3.83
CA THR A 217 12.92 -8.39 -3.85
C THR A 217 12.37 -7.09 -3.28
N TRP A 218 11.82 -6.27 -4.17
CA TRP A 218 10.97 -5.15 -3.77
C TRP A 218 9.56 -5.65 -3.43
N PHE A 219 9.06 -5.31 -2.25
CA PHE A 219 7.67 -5.63 -1.88
C PHE A 219 7.09 -4.64 -0.88
N THR A 220 5.76 -4.61 -0.78
CA THR A 220 5.01 -3.81 0.20
C THR A 220 4.05 -4.70 0.98
N LEU A 221 4.00 -4.55 2.30
CA LEU A 221 2.96 -5.09 3.18
C LEU A 221 1.96 -3.99 3.49
N LEU A 222 0.68 -4.26 3.24
CA LEU A 222 -0.43 -3.34 3.45
C LEU A 222 -1.38 -3.95 4.48
N HIS A 223 -1.50 -3.30 5.63
CA HIS A 223 -2.32 -3.76 6.75
C HIS A 223 -3.60 -2.93 6.81
N ILE A 224 -4.75 -3.59 6.68
CA ILE A 224 -6.05 -2.93 6.54
C ILE A 224 -7.00 -3.44 7.61
N GLY A 225 -7.61 -2.51 8.34
CA GLY A 225 -8.68 -2.76 9.30
C GLY A 225 -8.18 -3.17 10.69
N ASP A 226 -9.14 -3.32 11.59
CA ASP A 226 -8.94 -3.83 12.94
C ASP A 226 -10.04 -4.88 13.25
N PRO A 227 -9.71 -6.19 13.33
CA PRO A 227 -8.35 -6.75 13.25
C PRO A 227 -7.77 -6.72 11.81
N ALA A 228 -6.44 -6.57 11.72
CA ALA A 228 -5.77 -6.27 10.46
C ALA A 228 -5.65 -7.47 9.50
N VAL A 229 -6.11 -7.30 8.28
CA VAL A 229 -5.79 -8.18 7.14
C VAL A 229 -4.54 -7.63 6.45
N THR A 230 -3.57 -8.50 6.16
CA THR A 230 -2.32 -8.12 5.48
C THR A 230 -2.30 -8.57 4.04
N PHE A 231 -1.99 -7.64 3.14
CA PHE A 231 -1.73 -7.88 1.74
C PHE A 231 -0.24 -7.69 1.46
N VAL A 232 0.35 -8.59 0.69
CA VAL A 232 1.66 -8.42 0.07
C VAL A 232 1.42 -7.94 -1.35
N TYR A 233 2.17 -6.94 -1.78
CA TYR A 233 2.23 -6.49 -3.16
C TYR A 233 3.67 -6.60 -3.68
N VAL A 234 3.83 -7.26 -4.82
CA VAL A 234 5.10 -7.38 -5.56
C VAL A 234 4.85 -6.98 -7.00
N GLU A 235 5.58 -5.96 -7.48
CA GLU A 235 5.41 -5.41 -8.82
C GLU A 235 6.47 -5.94 -9.77
N ALA A 236 6.06 -6.22 -11.00
CA ALA A 236 6.94 -6.45 -12.13
C ALA A 236 6.56 -5.51 -13.28
N LEU A 237 7.28 -5.60 -14.41
CA LEU A 237 7.14 -4.64 -15.51
C LEU A 237 5.73 -4.61 -16.14
N THR A 238 5.01 -5.73 -16.13
CA THR A 238 3.73 -5.87 -16.86
C THR A 238 2.59 -6.37 -15.97
N ASN A 239 2.87 -6.77 -14.74
CA ASN A 239 1.89 -7.28 -13.78
C ASN A 239 2.35 -7.04 -12.34
N ALA A 240 1.48 -7.41 -11.40
CA ALA A 240 1.84 -7.48 -9.99
C ALA A 240 1.20 -8.70 -9.33
N ASP A 241 1.90 -9.29 -8.37
CA ASP A 241 1.37 -10.32 -7.50
C ASP A 241 0.83 -9.69 -6.22
N ILE A 242 -0.38 -10.14 -5.84
CA ILE A 242 -1.04 -9.73 -4.61
C ILE A 242 -1.38 -10.97 -3.79
N HIS A 243 -0.82 -11.08 -2.58
CA HIS A 243 -1.07 -12.20 -1.69
C HIS A 243 -1.70 -11.75 -0.36
N ASP A 244 -2.73 -12.45 0.09
CA ASP A 244 -3.50 -12.11 1.30
C ASP A 244 -3.73 -13.33 2.22
N ARG A 245 -2.97 -14.40 2.01
CA ARG A 245 -3.07 -15.67 2.75
C ARG A 245 -1.78 -15.96 3.53
N PRO A 246 -1.89 -16.49 4.77
CA PRO A 246 -0.73 -16.73 5.65
C PRO A 246 0.46 -17.45 5.00
N PRO A 247 0.29 -18.53 4.20
CA PRO A 247 1.44 -19.21 3.58
C PRO A 247 2.35 -18.30 2.75
N HIS A 248 1.79 -17.24 2.17
CA HIS A 248 2.56 -16.22 1.45
C HIS A 248 2.91 -15.05 2.37
N THR A 249 1.95 -14.47 3.08
CA THR A 249 2.16 -13.25 3.86
C THR A 249 3.17 -13.44 4.99
N ASP A 250 3.28 -14.63 5.58
CA ASP A 250 4.23 -14.91 6.66
C ASP A 250 5.69 -14.91 6.18
N VAL A 251 5.94 -15.33 4.94
CA VAL A 251 7.29 -15.28 4.33
C VAL A 251 7.75 -13.83 4.16
N TYR A 252 6.87 -12.97 3.65
CA TYR A 252 7.20 -11.56 3.45
C TYR A 252 7.30 -10.78 4.77
N ARG A 253 6.51 -11.13 5.79
CA ARG A 253 6.69 -10.57 7.15
C ARG A 253 8.06 -10.94 7.72
N LEU A 254 8.46 -12.21 7.61
CA LEU A 254 9.80 -12.64 8.00
C LEU A 254 10.88 -11.91 7.21
N ALA A 255 10.69 -11.69 5.90
CA ALA A 255 11.61 -10.95 5.06
C ALA A 255 11.75 -9.48 5.51
N MET A 256 10.63 -8.80 5.79
CA MET A 256 10.62 -7.43 6.31
C MET A 256 11.35 -7.33 7.65
N ASP A 257 11.10 -8.27 8.56
CA ASP A 257 11.78 -8.30 9.86
C ASP A 257 13.29 -8.53 9.73
N ARG A 258 13.71 -9.38 8.77
CA ARG A 258 15.14 -9.60 8.47
C ARG A 258 15.77 -8.35 7.87
N ALA A 259 15.08 -7.69 6.95
CA ALA A 259 15.51 -6.43 6.33
C ALA A 259 15.69 -5.33 7.39
N ARG A 260 14.70 -5.10 8.26
CA ARG A 260 14.79 -4.12 9.35
C ARG A 260 15.96 -4.34 10.30
N ARG A 261 16.26 -5.61 10.64
CA ARG A 261 17.38 -5.97 11.53
C ARG A 261 18.75 -5.77 10.88
N ALA A 262 18.83 -5.94 9.56
CA ALA A 262 20.05 -5.70 8.79
C ALA A 262 20.24 -4.21 8.44
N ALA A 263 19.16 -3.43 8.42
CA ALA A 263 19.21 -2.00 8.15
C ALA A 263 19.84 -1.22 9.32
N LEU A 264 20.38 -0.05 8.99
CA LEU A 264 20.83 0.93 9.96
C LEU A 264 19.70 1.34 10.91
N SER A 265 20.06 1.84 12.10
CA SER A 265 19.11 2.51 12.97
C SER A 265 18.49 3.72 12.27
N ALA A 266 17.32 4.19 12.70
CA ALA A 266 16.71 5.41 12.13
C ALA A 266 17.65 6.62 12.23
N ALA A 267 18.40 6.76 13.34
CA ALA A 267 19.36 7.83 13.52
C ALA A 267 20.56 7.73 12.55
N ASP A 268 21.14 6.54 12.41
CA ASP A 268 22.27 6.32 11.48
C ASP A 268 21.84 6.44 10.02
N SER A 269 20.59 6.08 9.72
CA SER A 269 19.96 6.28 8.42
C SER A 269 19.84 7.76 8.07
N LEU A 270 19.42 8.60 9.02
CA LEU A 270 19.39 10.05 8.84
C LEU A 270 20.80 10.65 8.64
N ALA A 271 21.79 10.14 9.37
CA ALA A 271 23.18 10.56 9.20
C ALA A 271 23.72 10.19 7.82
N LEU A 272 23.42 8.98 7.31
CA LEU A 272 23.78 8.56 5.96
C LEU A 272 23.09 9.42 4.89
N LEU A 273 21.78 9.68 5.01
CA LEU A 273 21.07 10.61 4.11
C LEU A 273 21.75 12.00 4.08
N GLY A 274 22.14 12.52 5.25
CA GLY A 274 22.87 13.79 5.37
C GLY A 274 24.20 13.79 4.62
N ARG A 275 24.98 12.69 4.73
CA ARG A 275 26.24 12.55 3.98
C ARG A 275 26.01 12.51 2.47
N LEU A 276 25.06 11.69 2.01
CA LEU A 276 24.72 11.57 0.59
C LEU A 276 24.25 12.91 0.00
N ILE A 277 23.49 13.72 0.75
CA ILE A 277 23.11 15.07 0.32
C ILE A 277 24.34 15.95 0.11
N GLY A 278 25.32 15.92 1.04
CA GLY A 278 26.56 16.70 0.92
C GLY A 278 27.48 16.24 -0.22
N GLU A 279 27.44 14.95 -0.60
CA GLU A 279 28.13 14.43 -1.78
C GLU A 279 27.54 14.94 -3.11
N LEU A 280 26.32 15.49 -3.08
CA LEU A 280 25.57 15.97 -4.25
C LEU A 280 25.63 17.49 -4.45
N ASP A 281 26.15 18.24 -3.47
CA ASP A 281 26.55 19.65 -3.63
C ASP A 281 27.69 19.80 -4.65
#